data_AF-A0A8T5DJ49-F1
#
_entry.id   AF-A0A8T5DJ49-F1
#
_cell.length_a   1.000
_cell.length_b   1.000
_cell.length_c   1.000
_cell.angle_alpha   90.00
_cell.angle_beta   90.00
_cell.angle_gamma   90.00
#
_symmetry.space_group_name_H-M   'P 1'
#
loop_
_entity.id
_entity.type
_entity.pdbx_description
1 polymer ?
#
loop_
_entity_poly.entity_id
_entity_poly.type
_entity_poly.pdbx_seq_one_letter_code
_entity_poly.pdbx_strand_id
1 'polypeptide(L)'
;MIKRKKFRLPGYKYLKKLPFYKLIENFLKYSFVSLILTAVSIIIMWLAVDLFGVLAAVMSPILYIAALFIKYFVYKRIDLTKMKKHVAAIYAFIELVILGISIFAFWAVIDVGKFNTLLFTPIIWTSVFFLRFGFYSWFNMLRTSKHPFRHKQHYEK
;
A
#
# COMPACT_ATOMS: atom_id res chain seq x y z
N MET A 1 13.39 31.81 17.79
CA MET A 1 12.63 30.54 17.94
C MET A 1 11.29 30.67 17.22
N ILE A 2 11.17 30.19 15.98
CA ILE A 2 10.00 30.44 15.11
C ILE A 2 8.91 29.38 15.41
N LYS A 3 7.80 29.80 16.04
CA LYS A 3 6.61 28.95 16.26
C LYS A 3 5.89 28.75 14.92
N ARG A 4 6.06 27.57 14.29
CA ARG A 4 5.26 27.18 13.11
C ARG A 4 3.78 27.08 13.50
N LYS A 5 2.95 28.04 13.06
CA LYS A 5 1.49 27.96 13.14
C LYS A 5 1.02 26.76 12.31
N LYS A 6 0.49 25.72 12.96
CA LYS A 6 -0.17 24.59 12.27
C LYS A 6 -1.41 25.12 11.56
N PHE A 7 -1.33 25.25 10.25
CA PHE A 7 -2.48 25.48 9.38
C PHE A 7 -3.48 24.34 9.59
N ARG A 8 -4.61 24.61 10.24
CA ARG A 8 -5.70 23.63 10.42
C ARG A 8 -6.80 24.00 9.42
N LEU A 9 -6.97 23.17 8.39
CA LEU A 9 -8.06 23.33 7.43
C LEU A 9 -9.42 23.22 8.16
N PRO A 10 -10.31 24.22 8.04
CA PRO A 10 -11.53 24.32 8.85
C PRO A 10 -12.59 23.23 8.58
N GLY A 11 -12.45 22.39 7.55
CA GLY A 11 -13.39 21.31 7.23
C GLY A 11 -13.10 19.93 7.86
N TYR A 12 -11.92 19.72 8.46
CA TYR A 12 -11.48 18.35 8.83
C TYR A 12 -12.28 17.73 9.99
N LYS A 13 -12.94 18.55 10.81
CA LYS A 13 -13.59 18.13 12.06
C LYS A 13 -14.89 17.35 11.81
N TYR A 14 -15.60 17.65 10.73
CA TYR A 14 -16.90 17.05 10.41
C TYR A 14 -16.77 15.71 9.67
N LEU A 15 -15.76 15.58 8.81
CA LEU A 15 -15.48 14.34 8.08
C LEU A 15 -15.16 13.16 9.02
N LYS A 16 -14.57 13.42 10.20
CA LYS A 16 -14.22 12.39 11.20
C LYS A 16 -15.39 11.64 11.84
N LYS A 17 -16.64 12.12 11.70
CA LYS A 17 -17.83 11.47 12.30
C LYS A 17 -18.43 10.36 11.43
N LEU A 18 -18.02 10.24 10.16
CA LEU A 18 -18.54 9.21 9.27
C LEU A 18 -17.86 7.85 9.51
N PRO A 19 -18.61 6.74 9.52
CA PRO A 19 -18.04 5.40 9.70
C PRO A 19 -17.01 5.06 8.62
N PHE A 20 -17.16 5.63 7.41
CA PHE A 20 -16.27 5.43 6.27
C PHE A 20 -14.98 6.26 6.29
N TYR A 21 -14.91 7.33 7.10
CA TYR A 21 -13.75 8.24 7.08
C TYR A 21 -12.43 7.54 7.42
N LYS A 22 -12.45 6.62 8.38
CA LYS A 22 -11.25 5.86 8.77
C LYS A 22 -10.80 4.90 7.69
N LEU A 23 -11.75 4.34 6.95
CA LEU A 23 -11.47 3.44 5.83
C LEU A 23 -10.84 4.23 4.68
N ILE A 24 -11.35 5.44 4.41
CA ILE A 24 -10.77 6.38 3.44
C ILE A 24 -9.37 6.85 3.87
N GLU A 25 -9.15 7.18 5.15
CA GLU A 25 -7.82 7.58 5.64
C GLU A 25 -6.79 6.45 5.47
N ASN A 26 -7.17 5.21 5.81
CA ASN A 26 -6.31 4.04 5.63
C ASN A 26 -6.08 3.73 4.15
N PHE A 27 -7.11 3.88 3.32
CA PHE A 27 -7.02 3.74 1.86
C PHE A 27 -6.05 4.77 1.26
N LEU A 28 -6.16 6.04 1.64
CA LEU A 28 -5.29 7.10 1.14
C LEU A 28 -3.83 6.86 1.55
N LYS A 29 -3.58 6.48 2.80
CA LYS A 29 -2.23 6.11 3.26
C LYS A 29 -1.66 4.91 2.48
N TYR A 30 -2.48 3.88 2.29
CA TYR A 30 -2.11 2.69 1.51
C TYR A 30 -1.79 3.03 0.05
N SER A 31 -2.65 3.83 -0.59
CA SER A 31 -2.50 4.30 -1.96
C SER A 31 -1.22 5.10 -2.13
N PHE A 32 -0.99 6.06 -1.23
CA PHE A 32 0.15 6.96 -1.29
C PHE A 32 1.48 6.22 -1.14
N VAL A 33 1.59 5.32 -0.15
CA VAL A 33 2.78 4.49 0.02
C VAL A 33 2.98 3.59 -1.19
N SER A 34 1.92 2.95 -1.70
CA SER A 34 2.04 2.07 -2.86
C SER A 34 2.48 2.82 -4.11
N LEU A 35 1.94 4.01 -4.38
CA LEU A 35 2.33 4.85 -5.52
C LEU A 35 3.80 5.28 -5.45
N ILE A 36 4.24 5.79 -4.31
CA ILE A 36 5.64 6.18 -4.11
C ILE A 36 6.56 4.99 -4.34
N LEU A 37 6.21 3.85 -3.76
CA LEU A 37 7.05 2.66 -3.84
C LEU A 37 7.13 2.13 -5.27
N THR A 38 6.02 2.13 -6.00
CA THR A 38 6.00 1.78 -7.43
C THR A 38 6.87 2.72 -8.25
N ALA A 39 6.76 4.05 -8.04
CA ALA A 39 7.60 5.02 -8.74
C ALA A 39 9.09 4.78 -8.46
N VAL A 40 9.46 4.55 -7.19
CA VAL A 40 10.83 4.23 -6.79
C VAL A 40 11.31 2.92 -7.44
N SER A 41 10.48 1.87 -7.44
CA SER A 41 10.82 0.60 -8.09
C SER A 41 11.05 0.76 -9.60
N ILE A 42 10.24 1.56 -10.30
CA ILE A 42 10.43 1.85 -11.73
C ILE A 42 11.77 2.55 -11.95
N ILE A 43 12.08 3.59 -11.16
CA ILE A 43 13.34 4.33 -11.27
C ILE A 43 14.54 3.40 -11.03
N ILE A 44 14.51 2.57 -9.97
CA ILE A 44 15.61 1.65 -9.69
C ILE A 44 15.75 0.59 -10.78
N MET A 45 14.64 0.06 -11.31
CA MET A 45 14.68 -0.89 -12.42
C MET A 45 15.32 -0.26 -13.66
N TRP A 46 14.93 0.97 -13.98
CA TRP A 46 15.47 1.69 -15.12
C TRP A 46 16.98 1.95 -14.97
N LEU A 47 17.41 2.41 -13.79
CA LEU A 47 18.84 2.58 -13.48
C LEU A 47 19.62 1.25 -13.57
N ALA A 48 19.05 0.15 -13.08
CA ALA A 48 19.71 -1.17 -13.08
C ALA A 48 19.88 -1.73 -14.51
N VAL A 49 18.87 -1.56 -15.36
CA VAL A 49 18.92 -2.05 -16.75
C VAL A 49 19.83 -1.16 -17.59
N ASP A 50 19.65 0.16 -17.53
CA ASP A 50 20.31 1.08 -18.46
C ASP A 50 21.76 1.38 -18.07
N LEU A 51 22.08 1.49 -16.77
CA LEU A 51 23.44 1.82 -16.32
C LEU A 51 24.30 0.59 -16.08
N PHE A 52 23.70 -0.51 -15.62
CA PHE A 52 24.44 -1.71 -15.21
C PHE A 52 24.23 -2.89 -16.15
N GLY A 53 23.38 -2.77 -17.17
CA GLY A 53 23.11 -3.85 -18.13
C GLY A 53 22.46 -5.08 -17.50
N VAL A 54 21.86 -4.95 -16.31
CA VAL A 54 21.26 -6.09 -15.60
C VAL A 54 19.98 -6.50 -16.31
N LEU A 55 19.81 -7.79 -16.56
CA LEU A 55 18.58 -8.32 -17.11
C LEU A 55 17.37 -7.97 -16.23
N ALA A 56 16.35 -7.35 -16.83
CA ALA A 56 15.12 -6.98 -16.14
C ALA A 56 14.43 -8.18 -15.46
N ALA A 57 14.55 -9.37 -16.05
CA ALA A 57 14.03 -10.62 -15.48
C ALA A 57 14.68 -11.00 -14.14
N VAL A 58 15.94 -10.63 -13.92
CA VAL A 58 16.67 -10.86 -12.66
C VAL A 58 16.35 -9.75 -11.65
N MET A 59 16.31 -8.49 -12.12
CA MET A 59 16.09 -7.34 -11.24
C MET A 59 14.65 -7.25 -10.72
N SER A 60 13.66 -7.64 -11.53
CA SER A 60 12.23 -7.58 -11.17
C SER A 60 11.87 -8.32 -9.87
N PRO A 61 12.21 -9.62 -9.68
CA PRO A 61 11.91 -10.33 -8.45
C PRO A 61 12.65 -9.76 -7.23
N ILE A 62 13.90 -9.31 -7.41
CA ILE A 62 14.68 -8.67 -6.34
C ILE A 62 14.00 -7.39 -5.86
N LEU A 63 13.60 -6.54 -6.80
CA LEU A 63 12.88 -5.30 -6.51
C LEU A 63 11.53 -5.58 -5.87
N TYR A 64 10.83 -6.63 -6.30
CA TYR A 64 9.55 -7.02 -5.70
C TYR A 64 9.71 -7.43 -4.24
N ILE A 65 10.71 -8.27 -3.94
CA ILE A 65 11.00 -8.71 -2.56
C ILE A 65 11.40 -7.50 -1.71
N ALA A 66 12.31 -6.65 -2.20
CA ALA A 66 12.71 -5.42 -1.52
C ALA A 66 11.50 -4.52 -1.26
N ALA A 67 10.62 -4.37 -2.24
CA ALA A 67 9.41 -3.58 -2.14
C ALA A 67 8.44 -4.11 -1.05
N LEU A 68 8.31 -5.43 -0.91
CA LEU A 68 7.52 -6.04 0.16
C LEU A 68 8.09 -5.71 1.54
N PHE A 69 9.40 -5.82 1.71
CA PHE A 69 10.05 -5.47 2.99
C PHE A 69 9.89 -3.99 3.31
N ILE A 70 10.13 -3.10 2.35
CA ILE A 70 10.00 -1.66 2.56
C ILE A 70 8.53 -1.31 2.90
N LYS A 71 7.55 -1.86 2.17
CA LYS A 71 6.12 -1.69 2.49
C LYS A 71 5.81 -2.14 3.92
N TYR A 72 6.32 -3.31 4.32
CA TYR A 72 6.16 -3.81 5.68
C TYR A 72 6.68 -2.83 6.74
N PHE A 73 7.90 -2.30 6.55
CA PHE A 73 8.47 -1.32 7.48
C PHE A 73 7.70 0.00 7.50
N VAL A 74 7.31 0.52 6.34
CA VAL A 74 6.55 1.78 6.24
C VAL A 74 5.19 1.64 6.89
N TYR A 75 4.47 0.54 6.64
CA TYR A 75 3.16 0.27 7.25
C TYR A 75 3.22 0.16 8.77
N LYS A 76 4.28 -0.45 9.29
CA LYS A 76 4.55 -0.47 10.73
C LYS A 76 4.81 0.93 11.30
N ARG A 77 5.54 1.79 10.57
CA ARG A 77 5.88 3.16 11.00
C ARG A 77 4.69 4.11 10.98
N ILE A 78 3.80 4.00 9.99
CA ILE A 78 2.61 4.86 9.86
C ILE A 78 1.40 4.32 10.63
N ASP A 79 1.59 3.25 11.41
CA ASP A 79 0.58 2.59 12.23
C ASP A 79 -0.67 2.12 11.45
N LEU A 80 -0.47 1.75 10.17
CA LEU A 80 -1.55 1.30 9.29
C LEU A 80 -2.07 -0.08 9.72
N THR A 81 -1.19 -0.92 10.28
CA THR A 81 -1.44 -2.35 10.45
C THR A 81 -1.10 -2.80 11.87
N LYS A 82 -2.00 -3.56 12.52
CA LYS A 82 -1.71 -4.19 13.84
C LYS A 82 -0.84 -5.43 13.65
N MET A 83 0.45 -5.25 13.44
CA MET A 83 1.34 -6.37 13.08
C MET A 83 1.83 -7.14 14.31
N LYS A 84 1.14 -8.23 14.67
CA LYS A 84 1.72 -9.35 15.44
C LYS A 84 2.54 -10.25 14.50
N LYS A 85 3.48 -11.06 15.01
CA LYS A 85 4.34 -11.95 14.18
C LYS A 85 3.52 -12.80 13.17
N HIS A 86 2.37 -13.32 13.56
CA HIS A 86 1.48 -14.09 12.66
C HIS A 86 0.87 -13.27 11.51
N VAL A 87 0.70 -11.96 11.69
CA VAL A 87 0.12 -11.07 10.67
C VAL A 87 1.10 -10.82 9.52
N ALA A 88 2.42 -10.89 9.79
CA ALA A 88 3.45 -10.74 8.75
C ALA A 88 3.46 -11.90 7.75
N ALA A 89 3.32 -13.14 8.25
CA ALA A 89 3.24 -14.32 7.39
C ALA A 89 1.97 -14.30 6.52
N ILE A 90 0.82 -13.94 7.11
CA ILE A 90 -0.43 -13.81 6.37
C ILE A 90 -0.32 -12.67 5.33
N TYR A 91 0.33 -11.55 5.68
CA TYR A 91 0.60 -10.45 4.74
C TYR A 91 1.41 -10.92 3.53
N ALA A 92 2.53 -11.62 3.76
CA ALA A 92 3.38 -12.15 2.69
C ALA A 92 2.63 -13.16 1.82
N PHE A 93 1.83 -14.03 2.43
CA PHE A 93 1.00 -15.00 1.73
C PHE A 93 -0.05 -14.32 0.84
N ILE A 94 -0.78 -13.33 1.35
CA ILE A 94 -1.76 -12.56 0.57
C ILE A 94 -1.08 -11.87 -0.61
N GLU A 95 0.08 -11.26 -0.40
CA GLU A 95 0.83 -10.60 -1.47
C GLU A 95 1.30 -11.59 -2.55
N LEU A 96 1.71 -12.80 -2.17
CA LEU A 96 2.07 -13.87 -3.12
C LEU A 96 0.86 -14.37 -3.91
N VAL A 97 -0.27 -14.63 -3.24
CA VAL A 97 -1.51 -15.07 -3.90
C VAL A 97 -1.97 -14.01 -4.90
N ILE A 98 -1.96 -12.74 -4.50
CA ILE A 98 -2.38 -11.65 -5.37
C ILE A 98 -1.40 -11.47 -6.54
N LEU A 99 -0.09 -11.60 -6.31
CA LEU A 99 0.89 -11.62 -7.39
C LEU A 99 0.57 -12.73 -8.40
N GLY A 100 0.31 -13.95 -7.92
CA GLY A 100 -0.08 -15.09 -8.77
C GLY A 100 -1.33 -14.79 -9.59
N ILE A 101 -2.38 -14.27 -8.96
CA ILE A 101 -3.62 -13.85 -9.65
C ILE A 101 -3.32 -12.76 -10.68
N SER A 102 -2.46 -11.80 -10.36
CA SER A 102 -2.09 -10.70 -11.27
C SER A 102 -1.39 -11.23 -12.51
N ILE A 103 -0.39 -12.11 -12.33
CA ILE A 103 0.37 -12.73 -13.42
C ILE A 103 -0.57 -13.57 -14.29
N PHE A 104 -1.43 -14.38 -13.67
CA PHE A 104 -2.40 -15.21 -14.40
C PHE A 104 -3.41 -14.36 -15.18
N ALA A 105 -3.90 -13.26 -14.60
CA ALA A 105 -4.80 -12.33 -15.29
C ALA A 105 -4.10 -11.64 -16.48
N PHE A 106 -2.84 -11.22 -16.32
CA PHE A 106 -2.04 -10.67 -17.41
C PHE A 106 -1.86 -11.67 -18.54
N TRP A 107 -1.47 -12.90 -18.21
CA TRP A 107 -1.31 -13.99 -19.17
C TRP A 107 -2.62 -14.30 -19.91
N ALA A 108 -3.74 -14.44 -19.18
CA ALA A 108 -5.04 -14.72 -19.77
C ALA A 108 -5.53 -13.60 -20.71
N VAL A 109 -5.32 -12.34 -20.34
CA VAL A 109 -5.78 -11.19 -21.15
C VAL A 109 -4.87 -10.95 -22.36
N ILE A 110 -3.57 -11.06 -22.20
CA ILE A 110 -2.60 -10.76 -23.28
C ILE A 110 -2.45 -11.95 -24.21
N ASP A 111 -2.15 -13.15 -23.67
CA ASP A 111 -1.75 -14.28 -24.49
C ASP A 111 -2.97 -15.06 -25.02
N VAL A 112 -3.97 -15.29 -24.17
CA VAL A 112 -5.20 -16.01 -24.57
C VAL A 112 -6.19 -15.07 -25.26
N GLY A 113 -6.43 -13.90 -24.67
CA GLY A 113 -7.40 -12.93 -25.16
C GLY A 113 -6.90 -12.01 -26.28
N LYS A 114 -5.58 -11.94 -26.50
CA LYS A 114 -4.93 -11.03 -27.48
C LYS A 114 -5.40 -9.57 -27.36
N PHE A 115 -5.74 -9.14 -26.16
CA PHE A 115 -6.19 -7.78 -25.92
C PHE A 115 -5.03 -6.79 -25.88
N ASN A 116 -5.32 -5.52 -26.19
CA ASN A 116 -4.30 -4.47 -26.16
C ASN A 116 -3.80 -4.23 -24.72
N THR A 117 -2.52 -4.47 -24.51
CA THR A 117 -1.80 -4.33 -23.24
C THR A 117 -1.98 -2.95 -22.63
N LEU A 118 -1.95 -1.89 -23.43
CA LEU A 118 -2.06 -0.50 -22.94
C LEU A 118 -3.40 -0.22 -22.26
N LEU A 119 -4.49 -0.81 -22.75
CA LEU A 119 -5.84 -0.60 -22.19
C LEU A 119 -6.08 -1.47 -20.96
N PHE A 120 -5.61 -2.71 -20.96
CA PHE A 120 -5.92 -3.67 -19.91
C PHE A 120 -4.96 -3.62 -18.72
N THR A 121 -3.72 -3.15 -18.91
CA THR A 121 -2.76 -2.96 -17.82
C THR A 121 -3.32 -2.11 -16.67
N PRO A 122 -3.84 -0.89 -16.90
CA PRO A 122 -4.39 -0.08 -15.82
C PRO A 122 -5.62 -0.73 -15.15
N ILE A 123 -6.44 -1.46 -15.90
CA ILE A 123 -7.61 -2.17 -15.36
C ILE A 123 -7.15 -3.28 -14.41
N ILE A 124 -6.23 -4.14 -14.85
CA ILE A 124 -5.69 -5.24 -14.03
C ILE A 124 -5.03 -4.67 -12.77
N TRP A 125 -4.21 -3.63 -12.91
CA TRP A 125 -3.53 -3.00 -11.77
C TRP A 125 -4.51 -2.40 -10.75
N THR A 126 -5.57 -1.74 -11.24
CA THR A 126 -6.61 -1.18 -10.38
C THR A 126 -7.39 -2.27 -9.66
N SER A 127 -7.76 -3.35 -10.35
CA SER A 127 -8.43 -4.51 -9.75
C SER A 127 -7.58 -5.19 -8.68
N VAL A 128 -6.30 -5.41 -8.98
CA VAL A 128 -5.31 -5.97 -8.04
C VAL A 128 -5.16 -5.09 -6.81
N PHE A 129 -5.14 -3.77 -7.00
CA PHE A 129 -5.07 -2.81 -5.91
C PHE A 129 -6.31 -2.88 -5.00
N PHE A 130 -7.52 -2.93 -5.56
CA PHE A 130 -8.75 -3.11 -4.77
C PHE A 130 -8.80 -4.46 -4.06
N LEU A 131 -8.34 -5.53 -4.71
CA LEU A 131 -8.19 -6.86 -4.09
C LEU A 131 -7.29 -6.81 -2.86
N ARG A 132 -6.10 -6.20 -2.98
CA ARG A 132 -5.17 -6.03 -1.85
C ARG A 132 -5.82 -5.27 -0.70
N PHE A 133 -6.43 -4.13 -1.00
CA PHE A 133 -7.09 -3.32 0.01
C PHE A 133 -8.26 -4.06 0.68
N GLY A 134 -9.08 -4.75 -0.11
CA GLY A 134 -10.19 -5.58 0.36
C GLY A 134 -9.71 -6.65 1.32
N PHE A 135 -8.63 -7.36 1.00
CA PHE A 135 -8.03 -8.36 1.90
C PHE A 135 -7.53 -7.75 3.21
N TYR A 136 -6.84 -6.60 3.18
CA TYR A 136 -6.40 -5.96 4.42
C TYR A 136 -7.56 -5.49 5.31
N SER A 137 -8.64 -5.04 4.69
CA SER A 137 -9.88 -4.70 5.40
C SER A 137 -10.55 -5.94 5.98
N TRP A 138 -10.70 -7.00 5.19
CA TRP A 138 -11.38 -8.25 5.57
C TRP A 138 -10.68 -8.96 6.72
N PHE A 139 -9.35 -9.09 6.66
CA PHE A 139 -8.56 -9.71 7.73
C PHE A 139 -8.36 -8.81 8.96
N ASN A 140 -9.04 -7.65 9.00
CA ASN A 140 -8.96 -6.68 10.09
C ASN A 140 -7.50 -6.29 10.41
N MET A 141 -6.63 -6.36 9.40
CA MET A 141 -5.23 -6.01 9.50
C MET A 141 -5.08 -4.50 9.63
N LEU A 142 -5.99 -3.75 9.02
CA LEU A 142 -6.09 -2.30 9.17
C LEU A 142 -6.44 -1.95 10.63
N ARG A 143 -5.64 -1.07 11.23
CA ARG A 143 -5.84 -0.65 12.62
C ARG A 143 -7.13 0.19 12.72
N THR A 144 -8.23 -0.44 13.15
CA THR A 144 -9.37 0.29 13.71
C THR A 144 -8.94 0.87 15.05
N SER A 145 -8.57 2.15 15.06
CA SER A 145 -8.22 2.84 16.31
C SER A 145 -9.46 2.89 17.22
N LYS A 146 -9.43 2.06 18.28
CA LYS A 146 -10.49 2.03 19.30
C LYS A 146 -10.49 3.28 20.19
N HIS A 147 -9.46 4.15 20.17
CA HIS A 147 -9.49 5.40 20.93
C HIS A 147 -8.71 6.52 20.24
N PRO A 148 -9.38 7.51 19.62
CA PRO A 148 -8.75 8.76 19.24
C PRO A 148 -8.56 9.73 20.44
N PHE A 149 -9.06 9.42 21.64
CA PHE A 149 -9.14 10.38 22.75
C PHE A 149 -8.89 9.84 24.17
N ARG A 150 -8.03 8.83 24.38
CA ARG A 150 -7.31 8.76 25.67
C ARG A 150 -6.09 9.69 25.62
N HIS A 151 -6.35 10.95 25.31
CA HIS A 151 -5.43 12.02 25.68
C HIS A 151 -5.51 12.10 27.20
N LYS A 152 -4.40 11.68 27.85
CA LYS A 152 -4.00 11.99 29.22
C LYS A 152 -4.88 13.05 29.90
N GLN A 153 -5.87 12.63 30.70
CA GLN A 153 -6.38 13.45 31.81
C GLN A 153 -5.47 13.22 33.02
N HIS A 154 -4.18 13.54 32.87
CA HIS A 154 -3.19 13.41 33.94
C HIS A 154 -2.38 14.70 34.05
N TYR A 155 -3.10 15.82 34.17
CA TYR A 155 -2.70 17.16 34.58
C TYR A 155 -4.06 17.86 34.68
N GLU A 156 -4.72 17.92 35.82
CA GLU A 156 -4.40 18.84 36.91
C GLU A 156 -4.63 18.17 38.27
N LYS A 157 -3.70 18.41 39.19
CA LYS A 157 -3.89 18.32 40.63
C LYS A 157 -4.54 19.63 41.09
#